data_AF-A0A259RWI2-F1
#
_entry.id   AF-A0A259RWI2-F1
#
_cell.length_a   1.000
_cell.length_b   1.000
_cell.length_c   1.000
_cell.angle_alpha   90.00
_cell.angle_beta   90.00
_cell.angle_gamma   90.00
#
_symmetry.space_group_name_H-M   'P 1'
#
loop_
_entity.id
_entity.type
_entity.pdbx_description
1 polymer ?
#
loop_
_entity_poly.entity_id
_entity_poly.type
_entity_poly.pdbx_seq_one_letter_code
_entity_poly.pdbx_strand_id
1 'polypeptide(L)'
;GTTFTYRFRVAQSGTYWYHSHTGFQEQNAVYGAIVIDPAQSDRVAYDQDHVVMLNDWTDASPDFIFNRLKTADGYYNYVKPDLMDLIRQSEKMGFGKAVEDRLMWDKMRMSPRDLLDVTGATYTYLMNGNTPAGDWTALFRPGERIRLRFINGSSMSYFDVRIPGLKMTVVAADGQDVHPVTVDEFRIGVAEIYDVIVEPVADQAYCIFAQSLDRSGYARGTLTPHVDLRAPIPPMDPVPTLSMADMGMAMSGMDMGDTDMSAMHMGNHAKDNSGVGSMGGMDMSQQKPMAGMTHDQTSQHGTSGMKMDNHAMKGMADRQPDGAAHGAMSHNPMDLPGLHNRNLKTLKIDWHPKTEHGVGVDMRAQQVSMSLSDPGAGLRNNGRKVLTYGDLRGIDGPISPQEPARGIELHLTGNMDRYIWGFNGVSYRDAAPIELKYGETVRIVLINDTMM
;
A
#
# COMPACT_ATOMS: atom_id res chain seq x y z
N GLY A 1 21.80 14.40 -31.46
CA GLY A 1 21.96 13.81 -30.11
C GLY A 1 23.26 14.30 -29.50
N THR A 2 23.29 14.52 -28.20
CA THR A 2 24.52 14.71 -27.43
C THR A 2 25.01 13.35 -26.92
N THR A 3 26.27 13.26 -26.49
CA THR A 3 26.85 12.05 -25.89
C THR A 3 27.28 12.36 -24.46
N PHE A 4 26.98 11.45 -23.54
CA PHE A 4 27.48 11.47 -22.17
C PHE A 4 28.15 10.13 -21.87
N THR A 5 29.31 10.17 -21.21
CA THR A 5 30.08 8.97 -20.85
C THR A 5 30.03 8.76 -19.35
N TYR A 6 29.38 7.68 -18.90
CA TYR A 6 29.44 7.23 -17.51
C TYR A 6 30.77 6.51 -17.25
N ARG A 7 31.50 6.93 -16.20
CA ARG A 7 32.72 6.27 -15.72
C ARG A 7 32.68 6.20 -14.21
N PHE A 8 32.72 4.98 -13.68
CA PHE A 8 32.74 4.72 -12.25
C PHE A 8 33.62 3.51 -11.96
N ARG A 9 34.08 3.40 -10.71
CA ARG A 9 34.82 2.23 -10.23
C ARG A 9 33.82 1.23 -9.68
N VAL A 10 33.87 0.00 -10.18
CA VAL A 10 33.12 -1.12 -9.62
C VAL A 10 33.81 -1.57 -8.33
N ALA A 11 33.09 -1.49 -7.21
CA ALA A 11 33.59 -1.88 -5.88
C ALA A 11 32.78 -3.03 -5.25
N GLN A 12 31.71 -3.45 -5.92
CA GLN A 12 30.74 -4.44 -5.47
C GLN A 12 30.60 -5.56 -6.50
N SER A 13 30.01 -6.68 -6.10
CA SER A 13 29.58 -7.78 -6.97
C SER A 13 28.11 -8.09 -6.69
N GLY A 14 27.50 -8.95 -7.51
CA GLY A 14 26.10 -9.38 -7.37
C GLY A 14 25.19 -8.93 -8.51
N THR A 15 23.89 -9.09 -8.31
CA THR A 15 22.84 -8.71 -9.25
C THR A 15 22.42 -7.26 -9.04
N TYR A 16 22.42 -6.48 -10.12
CA TYR A 16 21.97 -5.10 -10.19
C TYR A 16 21.15 -4.89 -11.47
N TRP A 17 20.65 -3.67 -11.66
CA TRP A 17 19.97 -3.25 -12.88
C TRP A 17 20.16 -1.75 -13.08
N TYR A 18 19.88 -1.28 -14.29
CA TYR A 18 19.81 0.14 -14.63
C TYR A 18 18.44 0.44 -15.22
N HIS A 19 18.00 1.68 -15.05
CA HIS A 19 16.85 2.23 -15.73
C HIS A 19 17.04 3.72 -15.99
N SER A 20 16.25 4.27 -16.91
CA SER A 20 16.22 5.72 -17.10
C SER A 20 15.63 6.40 -15.87
N HIS A 21 16.29 7.48 -15.45
CA HIS A 21 15.82 8.35 -14.37
C HIS A 21 15.23 9.67 -14.91
N THR A 22 14.73 9.65 -16.15
CA THR A 22 14.14 10.80 -16.84
C THR A 22 12.67 10.54 -17.17
N GLY A 23 11.78 11.32 -16.54
CA GLY A 23 10.33 11.18 -16.74
C GLY A 23 9.86 9.75 -16.52
N PHE A 24 9.03 9.23 -17.43
CA PHE A 24 8.50 7.86 -17.40
C PHE A 24 9.18 6.93 -18.41
N GLN A 25 10.46 7.17 -18.72
CA GLN A 25 11.17 6.32 -19.70
C GLN A 25 11.38 4.88 -19.22
N GLU A 26 11.51 4.66 -17.91
CA GLU A 26 11.60 3.32 -17.31
C GLU A 26 10.36 2.47 -17.67
N GLN A 27 9.15 3.00 -17.46
CA GLN A 27 7.90 2.36 -17.85
C GLN A 27 7.80 2.08 -19.37
N ASN A 28 8.57 2.78 -20.20
CA ASN A 28 8.70 2.53 -21.64
C ASN A 28 9.86 1.59 -21.99
N ALA A 29 10.23 0.69 -21.07
CA ALA A 29 11.27 -0.32 -21.25
C ALA A 29 12.71 0.20 -21.40
N VAL A 30 13.02 1.40 -20.91
CA VAL A 30 14.41 1.89 -20.86
C VAL A 30 15.08 1.41 -19.56
N TYR A 31 15.39 0.11 -19.52
CA TYR A 31 16.06 -0.55 -18.40
C TYR A 31 16.84 -1.80 -18.85
N GLY A 32 17.63 -2.39 -17.96
CA GLY A 32 18.26 -3.69 -18.17
C GLY A 32 19.01 -4.20 -16.94
N ALA A 33 19.31 -5.49 -16.91
CA ALA A 33 20.08 -6.10 -15.83
C ALA A 33 21.58 -5.83 -15.96
N ILE A 34 22.27 -5.76 -14.83
CA ILE A 34 23.73 -5.71 -14.71
C ILE A 34 24.13 -6.78 -13.68
N VAL A 35 24.79 -7.83 -14.13
CA VAL A 35 25.43 -8.80 -13.23
C VAL A 35 26.89 -8.44 -13.13
N ILE A 36 27.38 -8.29 -11.90
CA ILE A 36 28.78 -7.99 -11.62
C ILE A 36 29.40 -9.20 -10.94
N ASP A 37 30.28 -9.90 -11.66
CA ASP A 37 30.93 -11.09 -11.12
C ASP A 37 31.87 -10.73 -9.95
N PRO A 38 31.92 -11.56 -8.91
CA PRO A 38 32.87 -11.37 -7.82
C PRO A 38 34.30 -11.51 -8.33
N ALA A 39 35.21 -10.69 -7.79
CA ALA A 39 36.63 -10.80 -8.09
C ALA A 39 37.27 -12.10 -7.53
N GLN A 40 36.64 -12.65 -6.48
CA GLN A 40 36.97 -13.96 -5.90
C GLN A 40 35.96 -15.01 -6.39
N SER A 41 36.19 -16.29 -6.07
CA SER A 41 35.21 -17.33 -6.35
C SER A 41 33.86 -17.00 -5.70
N ASP A 42 32.78 -17.18 -6.45
CA ASP A 42 31.42 -17.07 -5.92
C ASP A 42 31.22 -18.01 -4.73
N ARG A 43 30.59 -17.50 -3.66
CA ARG A 43 30.34 -18.28 -2.44
C ARG A 43 29.24 -19.31 -2.65
N VAL A 44 28.40 -19.12 -3.67
CA VAL A 44 27.32 -20.03 -4.01
C VAL A 44 27.69 -20.79 -5.27
N ALA A 45 27.75 -22.12 -5.16
CA ALA A 45 27.91 -22.97 -6.33
C ALA A 45 26.58 -23.09 -7.11
N TYR A 46 26.69 -23.05 -8.44
CA TYR A 46 25.60 -23.25 -9.39
C TYR A 46 26.18 -23.77 -10.71
N ASP A 47 25.36 -24.48 -11.47
CA ASP A 47 25.67 -25.03 -12.80
C ASP A 47 25.12 -24.14 -13.92
N GLN A 48 24.01 -23.44 -13.65
CA GLN A 48 23.37 -22.50 -14.56
C GLN A 48 23.00 -21.20 -13.85
N ASP A 49 22.97 -20.11 -14.61
CA ASP A 49 22.64 -18.77 -14.11
C ASP A 49 21.71 -18.06 -15.11
N HIS A 50 20.52 -17.69 -14.64
CA HIS A 50 19.51 -16.99 -15.43
C HIS A 50 19.02 -15.74 -14.71
N VAL A 51 18.97 -14.63 -15.43
CA VAL A 51 18.26 -13.42 -14.98
C VAL A 51 16.76 -13.59 -15.22
N VAL A 52 15.96 -13.22 -14.23
CA VAL A 52 14.49 -13.17 -14.31
C VAL A 52 14.04 -11.75 -13.99
N MET A 53 13.90 -10.94 -15.03
CA MET A 53 13.41 -9.57 -14.96
C MET A 53 11.87 -9.56 -15.01
N LEU A 54 11.24 -9.10 -13.94
CA LEU A 54 9.80 -8.88 -13.86
C LEU A 54 9.49 -7.41 -14.16
N ASN A 55 8.48 -7.16 -14.99
CA ASN A 55 8.03 -5.82 -15.34
C ASN A 55 6.49 -5.76 -15.49
N ASP A 56 5.92 -4.57 -15.33
CA ASP A 56 4.60 -4.23 -15.83
C ASP A 56 4.72 -3.48 -17.16
N TRP A 57 3.79 -3.74 -18.08
CA TRP A 57 3.76 -3.13 -19.40
C TRP A 57 2.36 -2.66 -19.75
N THR A 58 2.25 -1.54 -20.45
CA THR A 58 1.00 -1.10 -21.05
C THR A 58 1.28 -0.30 -22.31
N ASP A 59 0.37 -0.40 -23.28
CA ASP A 59 0.40 0.43 -24.48
C ASP A 59 -0.18 1.84 -24.22
N ALA A 60 -0.72 2.08 -23.01
CA ALA A 60 -1.17 3.38 -22.59
C ALA A 60 0.01 4.32 -22.29
N SER A 61 -0.17 5.61 -22.57
CA SER A 61 0.83 6.63 -22.23
C SER A 61 1.03 6.72 -20.71
N PRO A 62 2.28 6.71 -20.21
CA PRO A 62 2.58 6.94 -18.81
C PRO A 62 2.02 8.27 -18.26
N ASP A 63 2.13 9.34 -19.04
CA ASP A 63 1.55 10.65 -18.68
C ASP A 63 0.03 10.57 -18.52
N PHE A 64 -0.64 9.76 -19.35
CA PHE A 64 -2.07 9.54 -19.24
C PHE A 64 -2.40 8.80 -17.94
N ILE A 65 -1.67 7.73 -17.63
CA ILE A 65 -1.86 6.95 -16.40
C ILE A 65 -1.67 7.85 -15.18
N PHE A 66 -0.57 8.59 -15.12
CA PHE A 66 -0.26 9.50 -14.03
C PHE A 66 -1.33 10.60 -13.84
N ASN A 67 -1.84 11.16 -14.94
CA ASN A 67 -2.93 12.13 -14.87
C ASN A 67 -4.22 11.51 -14.31
N ARG A 68 -4.53 10.24 -14.63
CA ARG A 68 -5.68 9.54 -14.06
C ARG A 68 -5.52 9.27 -12.58
N LEU A 69 -4.34 8.83 -12.14
CA LEU A 69 -4.01 8.64 -10.73
C LEU A 69 -4.19 9.92 -9.91
N LYS A 70 -3.87 11.08 -10.49
CA LYS A 70 -4.10 12.39 -9.86
C LYS A 70 -5.56 12.85 -9.82
N THR A 71 -6.42 12.27 -10.65
CA THR A 71 -7.79 12.77 -10.85
C THR A 71 -8.81 12.01 -10.00
N ALA A 72 -8.63 10.71 -9.84
CA ALA A 72 -9.58 9.86 -9.13
C ALA A 72 -8.88 8.74 -8.38
N ASP A 73 -9.25 8.58 -7.12
CA ASP A 73 -8.91 7.44 -6.30
C ASP A 73 -9.46 6.14 -6.91
N GLY A 74 -8.66 5.07 -6.85
CA GLY A 74 -9.06 3.74 -7.34
C GLY A 74 -9.50 3.69 -8.80
N TYR A 75 -9.04 4.60 -9.67
CA TYR A 75 -9.45 4.67 -11.09
C TYR A 75 -9.27 3.33 -11.82
N TYR A 76 -8.18 2.63 -11.53
CA TYR A 76 -7.86 1.33 -12.11
C TYR A 76 -8.19 0.15 -11.18
N ASN A 77 -8.82 0.41 -10.03
CA ASN A 77 -9.20 -0.62 -9.07
C ASN A 77 -10.60 -1.16 -9.37
N TYR A 78 -10.64 -2.33 -10.00
CA TYR A 78 -11.88 -3.06 -10.32
C TYR A 78 -12.18 -4.21 -9.36
N VAL A 79 -11.29 -4.48 -8.41
CA VAL A 79 -11.41 -5.62 -7.49
C VAL A 79 -12.10 -5.15 -6.19
N LYS A 80 -13.39 -4.79 -6.29
CA LYS A 80 -14.14 -4.22 -5.16
C LYS A 80 -14.89 -5.30 -4.36
N PRO A 81 -15.07 -5.13 -3.03
CA PRO A 81 -15.84 -6.06 -2.22
C PRO A 81 -17.31 -6.16 -2.65
N ASP A 82 -17.78 -7.37 -2.96
CA ASP A 82 -19.16 -7.64 -3.39
C ASP A 82 -20.05 -8.23 -2.27
N LEU A 83 -21.29 -8.62 -2.62
CA LEU A 83 -22.23 -9.23 -1.67
C LEU A 83 -21.76 -10.61 -1.20
N MET A 84 -21.08 -11.38 -2.06
CA MET A 84 -20.54 -12.69 -1.71
C MET A 84 -19.37 -12.55 -0.74
N ASP A 85 -18.58 -11.49 -0.86
CA ASP A 85 -17.55 -11.12 0.11
C ASP A 85 -18.15 -10.83 1.49
N LEU A 86 -19.26 -10.08 1.56
CA LEU A 86 -19.94 -9.81 2.83
C LEU A 86 -20.44 -11.12 3.48
N ILE A 87 -20.99 -12.05 2.69
CA ILE A 87 -21.42 -13.37 3.19
C ILE A 87 -20.21 -14.14 3.74
N ARG A 88 -19.13 -14.25 2.97
CA ARG A 88 -17.90 -14.94 3.39
C ARG A 88 -17.25 -14.32 4.63
N GLN A 89 -17.27 -12.99 4.75
CA GLN A 89 -16.79 -12.31 5.95
C GLN A 89 -17.72 -12.59 7.14
N SER A 90 -19.03 -12.56 6.93
CA SER A 90 -20.03 -12.87 7.96
C SER A 90 -19.86 -14.28 8.51
N GLU A 91 -19.49 -15.25 7.68
CA GLU A 91 -19.16 -16.62 8.12
C GLU A 91 -17.92 -16.67 9.01
N LYS A 92 -16.92 -15.80 8.78
CA LYS A 92 -15.65 -15.79 9.52
C LYS A 92 -15.72 -15.04 10.84
N MET A 93 -16.43 -13.91 10.88
CA MET A 93 -16.43 -13.00 12.05
C MET A 93 -17.82 -12.63 12.58
N GLY A 94 -18.89 -13.14 11.96
CA GLY A 94 -20.26 -12.77 12.29
C GLY A 94 -20.75 -11.55 11.51
N PHE A 95 -22.04 -11.55 11.18
CA PHE A 95 -22.65 -10.52 10.32
C PHE A 95 -22.52 -9.09 10.87
N GLY A 96 -22.75 -8.90 12.17
CA GLY A 96 -22.63 -7.58 12.81
C GLY A 96 -21.23 -6.98 12.65
N LYS A 97 -20.19 -7.76 12.98
CA LYS A 97 -18.79 -7.34 12.83
C LYS A 97 -18.41 -7.08 11.36
N ALA A 98 -18.91 -7.89 10.43
CA ALA A 98 -18.64 -7.70 9.00
C ALA A 98 -19.26 -6.40 8.46
N VAL A 99 -20.47 -6.04 8.91
CA VAL A 99 -21.10 -4.76 8.57
C VAL A 99 -20.36 -3.59 9.22
N GLU A 100 -19.96 -3.71 10.48
CA GLU A 100 -19.16 -2.68 11.16
C GLU A 100 -17.82 -2.43 10.45
N ASP A 101 -17.10 -3.49 10.07
CA ASP A 101 -15.85 -3.39 9.30
C ASP A 101 -16.07 -2.65 7.98
N ARG A 102 -17.11 -3.02 7.22
CA ARG A 102 -17.45 -2.34 5.98
C ARG A 102 -17.77 -0.86 6.19
N LEU A 103 -18.55 -0.53 7.22
CA LEU A 103 -18.86 0.86 7.56
C LEU A 103 -17.63 1.66 8.00
N MET A 104 -16.63 1.02 8.62
CA MET A 104 -15.36 1.69 8.95
C MET A 104 -14.59 2.07 7.68
N TRP A 105 -14.41 1.13 6.74
CA TRP A 105 -13.78 1.40 5.44
C TRP A 105 -14.52 2.49 4.65
N ASP A 106 -15.86 2.43 4.60
CA ASP A 106 -16.68 3.44 3.93
C ASP A 106 -16.53 4.84 4.57
N LYS A 107 -16.46 4.92 5.91
CA LYS A 107 -16.24 6.20 6.63
C LYS A 107 -14.85 6.78 6.36
N MET A 108 -13.82 5.94 6.27
CA MET A 108 -12.47 6.37 5.88
C MET A 108 -12.36 6.69 4.38
N ARG A 109 -13.41 6.39 3.59
CA ARG A 109 -13.45 6.58 2.13
C ARG A 109 -12.33 5.83 1.43
N MET A 110 -12.03 4.63 1.92
CA MET A 110 -10.94 3.79 1.44
C MET A 110 -11.44 2.42 1.02
N SER A 111 -10.84 1.86 -0.02
CA SER A 111 -11.12 0.48 -0.43
C SER A 111 -10.18 -0.48 0.32
N PRO A 112 -10.69 -1.54 1.00
CA PRO A 112 -9.84 -2.54 1.64
C PRO A 112 -9.09 -3.43 0.63
N ARG A 113 -9.28 -3.20 -0.67
CA ARG A 113 -8.62 -3.90 -1.77
C ARG A 113 -7.82 -2.94 -2.65
N ASP A 114 -7.43 -1.80 -2.11
CA ASP A 114 -6.50 -0.88 -2.78
C ASP A 114 -5.06 -1.31 -2.52
N LEU A 115 -4.61 -2.29 -3.30
CA LEU A 115 -3.31 -2.94 -3.15
C LEU A 115 -2.27 -2.46 -4.16
N LEU A 116 -2.71 -2.02 -5.35
CA LEU A 116 -1.92 -1.43 -6.43
C LEU A 116 -2.75 -0.34 -7.10
N ASP A 117 -2.19 0.84 -7.38
CA ASP A 117 -2.96 1.95 -7.99
C ASP A 117 -3.34 1.70 -9.46
N VAL A 118 -2.64 0.78 -10.14
CA VAL A 118 -2.86 0.36 -11.52
C VAL A 118 -2.75 -1.15 -11.58
N THR A 119 -3.78 -1.77 -12.15
CA THR A 119 -4.01 -3.22 -12.07
C THR A 119 -3.82 -3.88 -13.44
N GLY A 120 -3.96 -5.20 -13.48
CA GLY A 120 -3.98 -6.01 -14.69
C GLY A 120 -5.09 -5.66 -15.70
N ALA A 121 -6.02 -4.77 -15.35
CA ALA A 121 -6.94 -4.16 -16.31
C ALA A 121 -6.22 -3.23 -17.31
N THR A 122 -5.06 -2.68 -16.92
CA THR A 122 -4.23 -1.79 -17.74
C THR A 122 -2.86 -2.37 -18.03
N TYR A 123 -2.28 -3.12 -17.08
CA TYR A 123 -0.98 -3.75 -17.24
C TYR A 123 -1.06 -5.18 -17.75
N THR A 124 -0.09 -5.52 -18.60
CA THR A 124 0.36 -6.88 -18.85
C THR A 124 1.64 -7.10 -18.07
N TYR A 125 1.70 -8.16 -17.27
CA TYR A 125 2.90 -8.49 -16.50
C TYR A 125 3.83 -9.38 -17.29
N LEU A 126 5.11 -8.99 -17.34
CA LEU A 126 6.12 -9.62 -18.18
C LEU A 126 7.18 -10.34 -17.36
N MET A 127 7.71 -11.42 -17.91
CA MET A 127 8.92 -12.09 -17.43
C MET A 127 9.94 -12.11 -18.57
N ASN A 128 11.09 -11.48 -18.38
CA ASN A 128 12.12 -11.30 -19.42
C ASN A 128 11.54 -10.77 -20.74
N GLY A 129 10.66 -9.76 -20.64
CA GLY A 129 9.98 -9.16 -21.80
C GLY A 129 8.91 -10.03 -22.47
N ASN A 130 8.65 -11.24 -21.96
CA ASN A 130 7.62 -12.13 -22.50
C ASN A 130 6.31 -11.98 -21.72
N THR A 131 5.20 -11.96 -22.46
CA THR A 131 3.86 -12.03 -21.86
C THR A 131 3.61 -13.41 -21.25
N PRO A 132 2.56 -13.58 -20.43
CA PRO A 132 2.22 -14.90 -19.88
C PRO A 132 1.91 -15.94 -20.96
N ALA A 133 1.45 -15.52 -22.15
CA ALA A 133 1.26 -16.41 -23.30
C ALA A 133 2.58 -16.74 -24.01
N GLY A 134 3.55 -15.82 -24.00
CA GLY A 134 4.88 -16.01 -24.57
C GLY A 134 5.73 -17.03 -23.82
N ASP A 135 5.55 -17.13 -22.48
CA ASP A 135 6.11 -18.20 -21.65
C ASP A 135 7.62 -18.35 -21.76
N TRP A 136 8.35 -17.40 -21.15
CA TRP A 136 9.81 -17.45 -21.12
C TRP A 136 10.27 -18.82 -20.60
N THR A 137 11.14 -19.51 -21.34
CA THR A 137 11.53 -20.89 -21.05
C THR A 137 13.04 -21.00 -20.85
N ALA A 138 13.45 -21.70 -19.80
CA ALA A 138 14.85 -22.06 -19.55
C ALA A 138 14.99 -23.58 -19.36
N LEU A 139 16.05 -24.14 -19.93
CA LEU A 139 16.31 -25.58 -19.92
C LEU A 139 17.16 -25.99 -18.71
N PHE A 140 16.89 -27.15 -18.12
CA PHE A 140 17.73 -27.73 -17.08
C PHE A 140 18.04 -29.20 -17.32
N ARG A 141 19.12 -29.71 -16.73
CA ARG A 141 19.29 -31.16 -16.53
C ARG A 141 18.94 -31.53 -15.10
N PRO A 142 18.22 -32.64 -14.86
CA PRO A 142 17.89 -33.05 -13.51
C PRO A 142 19.13 -33.13 -12.59
N GLY A 143 19.05 -32.50 -11.43
CA GLY A 143 20.14 -32.39 -10.45
C GLY A 143 21.05 -31.17 -10.61
N GLU A 144 20.84 -30.33 -11.63
CA GLU A 144 21.58 -29.07 -11.74
C GLU A 144 21.11 -28.04 -10.71
N ARG A 145 22.08 -27.34 -10.13
CA ARG A 145 21.82 -26.15 -9.30
C ARG A 145 21.70 -24.94 -10.22
N ILE A 146 20.53 -24.34 -10.24
CA ILE A 146 20.22 -23.21 -11.10
C ILE A 146 20.09 -21.97 -10.23
N ARG A 147 20.88 -20.94 -10.52
CA ARG A 147 20.68 -19.60 -9.96
C ARG A 147 19.67 -18.84 -10.81
N LEU A 148 18.62 -18.35 -10.17
CA LEU A 148 17.65 -17.43 -10.75
C LEU A 148 17.81 -16.07 -10.06
N ARG A 149 18.15 -15.05 -10.84
CA ARG A 149 18.36 -13.67 -10.37
C ARG A 149 17.10 -12.86 -10.64
N PHE A 150 16.19 -12.81 -9.67
CA PHE A 150 14.95 -12.07 -9.79
C PHE A 150 15.21 -10.58 -9.60
N ILE A 151 14.76 -9.78 -10.55
CA ILE A 151 14.79 -8.32 -10.50
C ILE A 151 13.37 -7.85 -10.76
N ASN A 152 12.80 -7.04 -9.87
CA ASN A 152 11.54 -6.37 -10.18
C ASN A 152 11.81 -4.95 -10.69
N GLY A 153 11.86 -4.78 -12.00
CA GLY A 153 11.99 -3.47 -12.63
C GLY A 153 10.65 -2.93 -13.12
N SER A 154 9.57 -3.22 -12.41
CA SER A 154 8.26 -2.66 -12.72
C SER A 154 8.19 -1.18 -12.34
N SER A 155 7.28 -0.44 -12.98
CA SER A 155 7.00 0.94 -12.61
C SER A 155 6.29 1.06 -11.27
N MET A 156 5.47 0.05 -10.90
CA MET A 156 4.73 0.06 -9.63
C MET A 156 4.31 -1.31 -9.08
N SER A 157 4.35 -2.37 -9.88
CA SER A 157 3.77 -3.66 -9.50
C SER A 157 4.65 -4.46 -8.54
N TYR A 158 4.02 -5.03 -7.51
CA TYR A 158 4.64 -5.96 -6.57
C TYR A 158 4.22 -7.38 -6.94
N PHE A 159 5.15 -8.34 -6.85
CA PHE A 159 4.88 -9.73 -7.19
C PHE A 159 5.09 -10.67 -6.01
N ASP A 160 4.22 -11.68 -5.92
CA ASP A 160 4.43 -12.86 -5.09
C ASP A 160 4.92 -13.99 -6.00
N VAL A 161 6.17 -14.42 -5.82
CA VAL A 161 6.87 -15.36 -6.69
C VAL A 161 6.92 -16.74 -6.05
N ARG A 162 6.54 -17.78 -6.80
CA ARG A 162 6.64 -19.19 -6.39
C ARG A 162 6.94 -20.11 -7.57
N ILE A 163 7.47 -21.29 -7.26
CA ILE A 163 7.66 -22.38 -8.24
C ILE A 163 7.02 -23.65 -7.67
N PRO A 164 5.74 -23.95 -7.95
CA PRO A 164 5.08 -25.10 -7.36
C PRO A 164 5.81 -26.42 -7.64
N GLY A 165 6.07 -27.17 -6.57
CA GLY A 165 6.86 -28.41 -6.64
C GLY A 165 8.38 -28.24 -6.57
N LEU A 166 8.89 -27.01 -6.47
CA LEU A 166 10.32 -26.71 -6.37
C LEU A 166 10.60 -25.63 -5.33
N LYS A 167 11.35 -25.97 -4.28
CA LYS A 167 11.75 -25.00 -3.25
C LYS A 167 12.80 -24.03 -3.81
N MET A 168 12.73 -22.78 -3.35
CA MET A 168 13.71 -21.75 -3.68
C MET A 168 14.58 -21.47 -2.45
N THR A 169 15.90 -21.47 -2.62
CA THR A 169 16.83 -21.08 -1.55
C THR A 169 17.38 -19.71 -1.85
N VAL A 170 16.92 -18.69 -1.13
CA VAL A 170 17.40 -17.31 -1.25
C VAL A 170 18.83 -17.25 -0.72
N VAL A 171 19.74 -16.73 -1.55
CA VAL A 171 21.18 -16.66 -1.25
C VAL A 171 21.76 -15.26 -1.36
N ALA A 172 21.07 -14.34 -2.05
CA ALA A 172 21.41 -12.92 -2.04
C ALA A 172 20.14 -12.05 -2.08
N ALA A 173 20.24 -10.85 -1.53
CA ALA A 173 19.23 -9.80 -1.61
C ALA A 173 19.95 -8.47 -1.93
N ASP A 174 19.48 -7.74 -2.94
CA ASP A 174 20.03 -6.43 -3.37
C ASP A 174 21.56 -6.42 -3.55
N GLY A 175 22.08 -7.47 -4.19
CA GLY A 175 23.50 -7.64 -4.47
C GLY A 175 24.35 -8.03 -3.25
N GLN A 176 23.75 -8.27 -2.08
CA GLN A 176 24.43 -8.74 -0.88
C GLN A 176 24.15 -10.21 -0.62
N ASP A 177 25.20 -11.01 -0.41
CA ASP A 177 25.06 -12.40 0.01
C ASP A 177 24.41 -12.49 1.40
N VAL A 178 23.42 -13.36 1.52
CA VAL A 178 22.71 -13.63 2.78
C VAL A 178 22.88 -15.08 3.22
N HIS A 179 22.71 -15.33 4.51
CA HIS A 179 22.58 -16.69 5.00
C HIS A 179 21.44 -17.41 4.25
N PRO A 180 21.69 -18.59 3.66
CA PRO A 180 20.69 -19.23 2.81
C PRO A 180 19.35 -19.48 3.52
N VAL A 181 18.24 -19.04 2.90
CA VAL A 181 16.88 -19.25 3.41
C VAL A 181 16.05 -19.99 2.38
N THR A 182 15.72 -21.26 2.66
CA THR A 182 14.82 -22.05 1.79
C THR A 182 13.36 -21.71 2.06
N VAL A 183 12.63 -21.32 1.02
CA VAL A 183 11.22 -20.86 1.04
C VAL A 183 10.41 -21.48 -0.10
N ASP A 184 9.09 -21.38 0.02
CA ASP A 184 8.13 -21.71 -1.04
C ASP A 184 7.78 -20.50 -1.92
N GLU A 185 7.79 -19.32 -1.31
CA GLU A 185 7.30 -18.09 -1.91
C GLU A 185 8.02 -16.89 -1.30
N PHE A 186 8.20 -15.83 -2.08
CA PHE A 186 8.65 -14.53 -1.59
C PHE A 186 7.90 -13.42 -2.30
N ARG A 187 7.72 -12.29 -1.60
CA ARG A 187 7.26 -11.04 -2.20
C ARG A 187 8.47 -10.25 -2.67
N ILE A 188 8.37 -9.63 -3.84
CA ILE A 188 9.39 -8.73 -4.39
C ILE A 188 8.74 -7.39 -4.76
N GLY A 189 9.13 -6.34 -4.06
CA GLY A 189 8.69 -4.96 -4.34
C GLY A 189 9.44 -4.38 -5.53
N VAL A 190 9.01 -3.22 -6.02
CA VAL A 190 9.71 -2.51 -7.10
C VAL A 190 11.15 -2.22 -6.69
N ALA A 191 12.07 -2.40 -7.63
CA ALA A 191 13.52 -2.24 -7.51
C ALA A 191 14.26 -3.29 -6.67
N GLU A 192 13.55 -4.15 -5.94
CA GLU A 192 14.17 -5.22 -5.17
C GLU A 192 14.72 -6.33 -6.06
N ILE A 193 15.73 -7.02 -5.51
CA ILE A 193 16.46 -8.08 -6.19
C ILE A 193 16.65 -9.25 -5.24
N TYR A 194 16.34 -10.46 -5.71
CA TYR A 194 16.64 -11.70 -4.99
C TYR A 194 17.34 -12.70 -5.90
N ASP A 195 18.49 -13.22 -5.47
CA ASP A 195 19.09 -14.39 -6.09
C ASP A 195 18.66 -15.63 -5.32
N VAL A 196 18.10 -16.61 -6.04
CA VAL A 196 17.70 -17.89 -5.47
C VAL A 196 18.36 -19.06 -6.18
N ILE A 197 18.67 -20.11 -5.43
CA ILE A 197 19.06 -21.42 -5.98
C ILE A 197 17.86 -22.34 -5.98
N VAL A 198 17.65 -23.01 -7.11
CA VAL A 198 16.73 -24.13 -7.25
C VAL A 198 17.48 -25.35 -7.78
N GLU A 199 17.03 -26.55 -7.41
CA GLU A 199 17.65 -27.81 -7.80
C GLU A 199 16.58 -28.81 -8.24
N PRO A 200 16.09 -28.73 -9.49
CA PRO A 200 15.07 -29.63 -9.99
C PRO A 200 15.67 -31.02 -10.25
N VAL A 201 15.13 -32.05 -9.58
CA VAL A 201 15.59 -33.45 -9.71
C VAL A 201 14.65 -34.33 -10.54
N ALA A 202 13.42 -33.88 -10.77
CA ALA A 202 12.44 -34.63 -11.55
C ALA A 202 12.49 -34.21 -13.03
N ASP A 203 12.25 -35.16 -13.93
CA ASP A 203 12.16 -34.95 -15.37
C ASP A 203 10.78 -34.38 -15.75
N GLN A 204 10.50 -33.16 -15.26
CA GLN A 204 9.23 -32.46 -15.49
C GLN A 204 9.44 -30.94 -15.60
N ALA A 205 8.49 -30.25 -16.22
CA ALA A 205 8.48 -28.79 -16.26
C ALA A 205 7.95 -28.20 -14.94
N TYR A 206 8.54 -27.07 -14.54
CA TYR A 206 8.15 -26.26 -13.39
C TYR A 206 7.77 -24.85 -13.84
N CYS A 207 6.62 -24.34 -13.37
CA CYS A 207 6.19 -22.98 -13.67
C CYS A 207 6.82 -22.01 -12.68
N ILE A 208 7.65 -21.08 -13.15
CA ILE A 208 7.97 -19.87 -12.39
C ILE A 208 6.75 -18.97 -12.48
N PHE A 209 6.10 -18.71 -11.35
CA PHE A 209 4.85 -17.99 -11.30
C PHE A 209 4.99 -16.75 -10.42
N ALA A 210 4.70 -15.57 -10.99
CA ALA A 210 4.79 -14.28 -10.32
C ALA A 210 3.45 -13.57 -10.44
N GLN A 211 2.60 -13.67 -9.42
CA GLN A 211 1.29 -13.02 -9.41
C GLN A 211 1.37 -11.62 -8.81
N SER A 212 0.57 -10.69 -9.33
CA SER A 212 0.49 -9.34 -8.78
C SER A 212 -0.10 -9.35 -7.36
N LEU A 213 0.32 -8.38 -6.53
CA LEU A 213 -0.14 -8.22 -5.14
C LEU A 213 -1.68 -8.17 -5.02
N ASP A 214 -2.33 -7.43 -5.92
CA ASP A 214 -3.78 -7.25 -5.99
C ASP A 214 -4.54 -8.45 -6.62
N ARG A 215 -3.81 -9.45 -7.12
CA ARG A 215 -4.32 -10.64 -7.81
C ARG A 215 -5.08 -10.35 -9.12
N SER A 216 -4.84 -9.21 -9.75
CA SER A 216 -5.45 -8.88 -11.05
C SER A 216 -4.75 -9.54 -12.24
N GLY A 217 -3.54 -10.09 -12.07
CA GLY A 217 -2.87 -10.87 -13.09
C GLY A 217 -1.56 -11.50 -12.61
N TYR A 218 -0.79 -12.05 -13.55
CA TYR A 218 0.48 -12.70 -13.27
C TYR A 218 1.43 -12.62 -14.47
N ALA A 219 2.73 -12.75 -14.20
CA ALA A 219 3.76 -13.14 -15.15
C ALA A 219 4.13 -14.61 -14.93
N ARG A 220 4.61 -15.29 -15.97
CA ARG A 220 5.09 -16.68 -15.85
C ARG A 220 6.24 -17.00 -16.80
N GLY A 221 7.00 -18.01 -16.41
CA GLY A 221 7.95 -18.71 -17.25
C GLY A 221 8.04 -20.19 -16.86
N THR A 222 8.80 -20.95 -17.63
CA THR A 222 8.91 -22.41 -17.51
C THR A 222 10.38 -22.82 -17.37
N LEU A 223 10.71 -23.52 -16.27
CA LEU A 223 11.94 -24.31 -16.18
C LEU A 223 11.63 -25.74 -16.63
N THR A 224 12.34 -26.27 -17.60
CA THR A 224 11.99 -27.58 -18.18
C THR A 224 13.20 -28.39 -18.62
N PRO A 225 13.19 -29.72 -18.50
CA PRO A 225 14.26 -30.54 -19.07
C PRO A 225 14.17 -30.65 -20.59
N HIS A 226 12.99 -30.41 -21.16
CA HIS A 226 12.71 -30.50 -22.60
C HIS A 226 11.84 -29.35 -23.09
N VAL A 227 12.18 -28.80 -24.25
CA VAL A 227 11.48 -27.64 -24.86
C VAL A 227 10.00 -27.89 -25.16
N ASP A 228 9.59 -29.16 -25.28
CA ASP A 228 8.20 -29.54 -25.58
C ASP A 228 7.33 -29.70 -24.32
N LEU A 229 7.96 -29.74 -23.14
CA LEU A 229 7.22 -29.83 -21.88
C LEU A 229 6.83 -28.43 -21.39
N ARG A 230 5.63 -28.35 -20.81
CA ARG A 230 5.08 -27.15 -20.20
C ARG A 230 4.49 -27.50 -18.85
N ALA A 231 4.75 -26.63 -17.88
CA ALA A 231 4.14 -26.76 -16.57
C ALA A 231 2.70 -26.22 -16.60
N PRO A 232 1.77 -26.83 -15.86
CA PRO A 232 0.45 -26.24 -15.69
C PRO A 232 0.57 -24.88 -14.98
N ILE A 233 -0.28 -23.93 -15.40
CA ILE A 233 -0.35 -22.63 -14.74
C ILE A 233 -1.02 -22.82 -13.37
N PRO A 234 -0.36 -22.43 -12.27
CA PRO A 234 -0.95 -22.52 -10.93
C PRO A 234 -2.20 -21.64 -10.80
N PRO A 235 -3.17 -21.99 -9.95
CA PRO A 235 -4.25 -21.08 -9.63
C PRO A 235 -3.72 -19.81 -8.95
N MET A 236 -4.36 -18.67 -9.26
CA MET A 236 -4.18 -17.44 -8.52
C MET A 236 -4.67 -17.61 -7.08
N ASP A 237 -3.97 -17.00 -6.12
CA ASP A 237 -4.46 -16.96 -4.75
C ASP A 237 -5.69 -16.03 -4.62
N PRO A 238 -6.49 -16.18 -3.56
CA PRO A 238 -7.57 -15.25 -3.26
C PRO A 238 -7.08 -13.81 -3.12
N VAL A 239 -7.93 -12.86 -3.54
CA VAL A 239 -7.66 -11.42 -3.41
C VAL A 239 -7.43 -11.05 -1.94
N PRO A 240 -6.28 -10.47 -1.58
CA PRO A 240 -6.04 -10.00 -0.22
C PRO A 240 -7.03 -8.90 0.16
N THR A 241 -7.40 -8.85 1.43
CA THR A 241 -8.20 -7.76 1.98
C THR A 241 -7.40 -7.17 3.12
N LEU A 242 -7.09 -5.88 3.03
CA LEU A 242 -6.35 -5.17 4.05
C LEU A 242 -7.16 -5.11 5.34
N SER A 243 -6.45 -5.14 6.46
CA SER A 243 -7.00 -4.91 7.79
C SER A 243 -6.61 -3.53 8.30
N MET A 244 -7.26 -3.05 9.36
CA MET A 244 -6.85 -1.81 10.04
C MET A 244 -5.38 -1.87 10.47
N ALA A 245 -4.90 -3.04 10.89
CA ALA A 245 -3.51 -3.22 11.26
C ALA A 245 -2.56 -3.11 10.04
N ASP A 246 -3.02 -3.41 8.82
CA ASP A 246 -2.24 -3.18 7.60
C ASP A 246 -2.15 -1.70 7.26
N MET A 247 -3.16 -0.92 7.68
CA MET A 247 -3.17 0.55 7.56
C MET A 247 -2.39 1.26 8.68
N GLY A 248 -1.67 0.52 9.54
CA GLY A 248 -0.98 1.09 10.70
C GLY A 248 -1.89 1.46 11.88
N MET A 249 -3.19 1.18 11.79
CA MET A 249 -4.21 1.51 12.80
C MET A 249 -4.38 0.36 13.79
N ALA A 250 -3.34 0.07 14.57
CA ALA A 250 -3.44 -0.86 15.70
C ALA A 250 -3.96 -0.10 16.95
N MET A 251 -5.25 -0.24 17.26
CA MET A 251 -5.92 0.48 18.36
C MET A 251 -5.56 -0.03 19.78
N SER A 252 -4.48 -0.79 19.95
CA SER A 252 -4.09 -1.33 21.25
C SER A 252 -3.50 -0.24 22.14
N GLY A 253 -4.36 0.54 22.80
CA GLY A 253 -3.97 1.55 23.78
C GLY A 253 -4.64 2.91 23.66
N MET A 254 -5.61 3.10 22.75
CA MET A 254 -6.44 4.32 22.78
C MET A 254 -7.39 4.24 23.97
N ASP A 255 -7.02 4.92 25.06
CA ASP A 255 -7.97 5.35 26.08
C ASP A 255 -8.89 6.37 25.40
N MET A 256 -10.08 5.92 24.98
CA MET A 256 -11.11 6.75 24.36
C MET A 256 -11.78 7.62 25.44
N GLY A 257 -10.98 8.46 26.10
CA GLY A 257 -11.49 9.56 26.90
C GLY A 257 -11.91 10.68 25.95
N ASP A 258 -13.22 10.85 25.77
CA ASP A 258 -13.91 12.04 25.23
C ASP A 258 -13.31 12.68 23.97
N THR A 259 -12.67 11.89 23.10
CA THR A 259 -12.25 12.37 21.79
C THR A 259 -13.44 12.30 20.86
N ASP A 260 -14.11 13.44 20.74
CA ASP A 260 -15.19 13.67 19.81
C ASP A 260 -14.77 13.26 18.39
N MET A 261 -15.41 12.19 17.87
CA MET A 261 -15.23 11.68 16.52
C MET A 261 -15.66 12.71 15.44
N SER A 262 -16.19 13.87 15.84
CA SER A 262 -16.42 15.01 14.96
C SER A 262 -15.12 15.55 14.31
N ALA A 263 -13.95 15.28 14.87
CA ALA A 263 -12.66 15.66 14.29
C ALA A 263 -12.25 14.81 13.07
N MET A 264 -12.95 13.70 12.78
CA MET A 264 -12.80 12.94 11.53
C MET A 264 -13.77 13.40 10.43
N HIS A 265 -14.38 14.58 10.56
CA HIS A 265 -15.08 15.21 9.43
C HIS A 265 -14.08 15.64 8.36
N MET A 266 -13.80 14.74 7.41
CA MET A 266 -13.35 15.14 6.08
C MET A 266 -14.40 16.10 5.51
N GLY A 267 -13.98 17.35 5.33
CA GLY A 267 -14.86 18.51 5.24
C GLY A 267 -15.93 18.40 4.17
N ASN A 268 -17.20 18.45 4.60
CA ASN A 268 -18.28 18.84 3.72
C ASN A 268 -18.24 20.36 3.59
N HIS A 269 -17.50 20.88 2.61
CA HIS A 269 -17.55 22.32 2.29
C HIS A 269 -18.88 22.66 1.62
N ALA A 270 -19.91 22.84 2.44
CA ALA A 270 -21.04 23.68 2.08
C ALA A 270 -20.53 25.13 1.99
N LYS A 271 -20.84 25.78 0.87
CA LYS A 271 -20.57 27.19 0.62
C LYS A 271 -21.20 28.02 1.74
N ASP A 272 -20.38 28.67 2.56
CA ASP A 272 -20.83 29.83 3.33
C ASP A 272 -19.93 31.02 3.04
N ASN A 273 -20.58 32.02 2.45
CA ASN A 273 -20.05 33.28 2.01
C ASN A 273 -20.42 34.30 3.09
N SER A 274 -19.53 34.55 4.05
CA SER A 274 -19.73 35.61 5.06
C SER A 274 -18.41 36.12 5.64
N GLY A 275 -17.58 36.70 4.77
CA GLY A 275 -16.46 37.55 5.18
C GLY A 275 -16.72 39.01 4.81
N VAL A 276 -17.29 39.81 5.71
CA VAL A 276 -17.16 41.27 5.67
C VAL A 276 -16.79 41.77 7.05
N GLY A 277 -15.59 42.35 7.11
CA GLY A 277 -14.98 42.89 8.31
C GLY A 277 -15.68 44.14 8.84
N SER A 278 -15.51 44.31 10.14
CA SER A 278 -15.80 45.50 10.93
C SER A 278 -15.23 46.77 10.27
N MET A 279 -16.10 47.73 9.96
CA MET A 279 -15.75 49.14 9.82
C MET A 279 -16.81 50.02 10.48
N GLY A 280 -16.30 51.05 11.17
CA GLY A 280 -17.02 51.99 12.01
C GLY A 280 -18.08 52.82 11.31
N GLY A 281 -18.93 53.41 12.15
CA GLY A 281 -20.19 54.03 11.76
C GLY A 281 -20.07 55.19 10.80
N MET A 282 -21.15 55.40 10.06
CA MET A 282 -21.55 56.69 9.51
C MET A 282 -23.06 56.73 9.28
N ASP A 283 -23.53 57.94 9.42
CA ASP A 283 -24.86 58.51 9.55
C ASP A 283 -25.87 58.19 8.42
N MET A 284 -27.15 58.18 8.78
CA MET A 284 -28.30 57.95 7.90
C MET A 284 -28.86 59.29 7.43
N SER A 285 -28.74 59.59 6.12
CA SER A 285 -29.71 60.51 5.51
C SER A 285 -29.93 60.26 4.01
N GLN A 286 -31.22 60.22 3.68
CA GLN A 286 -31.86 60.67 2.43
C GLN A 286 -32.23 59.67 1.32
N GLN A 287 -33.55 59.77 1.01
CA GLN A 287 -34.25 59.52 -0.26
C GLN A 287 -34.40 58.06 -0.72
N LYS A 288 -35.48 57.59 -1.34
CA LYS A 288 -36.94 57.85 -1.46
C LYS A 288 -37.45 56.71 -2.39
N PRO A 289 -38.75 56.41 -2.50
CA PRO A 289 -39.23 55.06 -2.80
C PRO A 289 -39.59 54.83 -4.28
N MET A 290 -39.65 53.56 -4.70
CA MET A 290 -40.44 53.14 -5.86
C MET A 290 -41.40 52.03 -5.45
N ALA A 291 -42.67 52.29 -5.75
CA ALA A 291 -43.82 51.45 -5.48
C ALA A 291 -44.23 50.65 -6.72
N GLY A 292 -44.94 49.54 -6.50
CA GLY A 292 -45.88 48.94 -7.45
C GLY A 292 -45.47 47.58 -8.00
N MET A 293 -46.14 46.51 -7.56
CA MET A 293 -47.32 45.96 -8.25
C MET A 293 -47.86 44.74 -7.48
N THR A 294 -49.17 44.72 -7.30
CA THR A 294 -49.98 43.74 -6.55
C THR A 294 -50.64 42.71 -7.46
N HIS A 295 -50.82 41.50 -6.92
CA HIS A 295 -51.90 40.50 -7.07
C HIS A 295 -52.49 40.14 -8.46
N ASP A 296 -52.55 38.83 -8.73
CA ASP A 296 -53.84 38.20 -9.00
C ASP A 296 -53.89 36.71 -8.56
N GLN A 297 -55.09 36.27 -8.16
CA GLN A 297 -55.48 34.94 -7.65
C GLN A 297 -56.42 34.24 -8.64
N THR A 298 -56.40 32.89 -8.69
CA THR A 298 -57.56 31.99 -8.94
C THR A 298 -57.15 30.56 -8.49
N SER A 299 -57.63 30.00 -7.37
CA SER A 299 -58.84 29.12 -7.19
C SER A 299 -58.79 27.77 -7.94
N GLN A 300 -59.23 26.59 -7.47
CA GLN A 300 -59.73 25.99 -6.23
C GLN A 300 -59.98 24.47 -6.50
N HIS A 301 -60.17 23.67 -5.42
CA HIS A 301 -60.65 22.27 -5.25
C HIS A 301 -59.58 21.38 -4.57
N GLY A 302 -59.67 20.83 -3.35
CA GLY A 302 -60.78 20.51 -2.42
C GLY A 302 -61.29 19.08 -2.66
N THR A 303 -61.43 18.11 -1.76
CA THR A 303 -61.27 17.92 -0.29
C THR A 303 -61.51 16.42 0.03
N SER A 304 -60.95 15.90 1.15
CA SER A 304 -61.53 14.93 2.13
C SER A 304 -60.38 14.11 2.78
N GLY A 305 -60.10 14.08 4.09
CA GLY A 305 -60.79 14.52 5.30
C GLY A 305 -61.22 13.32 6.14
N MET A 306 -60.53 13.01 7.26
CA MET A 306 -61.11 12.50 8.52
C MET A 306 -60.17 12.77 9.70
N LYS A 307 -60.76 13.30 10.79
CA LYS A 307 -60.22 13.65 12.10
C LYS A 307 -60.70 12.63 13.15
N MET A 308 -60.26 12.86 14.41
CA MET A 308 -60.83 12.47 15.71
C MET A 308 -60.20 11.19 16.30
N ASP A 309 -59.87 11.04 17.59
CA ASP A 309 -60.16 11.84 18.80
C ASP A 309 -59.20 11.51 19.96
N ASN A 310 -59.22 12.39 20.96
CA ASN A 310 -58.43 12.41 22.17
C ASN A 310 -59.27 11.90 23.36
N HIS A 311 -58.83 10.91 24.14
CA HIS A 311 -59.41 10.61 25.47
C HIS A 311 -58.35 10.17 26.50
N ALA A 312 -58.53 10.72 27.70
CA ALA A 312 -57.60 10.81 28.83
C ALA A 312 -57.66 9.62 29.83
N MET A 313 -56.66 9.53 30.72
CA MET A 313 -56.75 9.61 32.20
C MET A 313 -55.45 9.04 32.83
N LYS A 314 -54.57 9.86 33.41
CA LYS A 314 -54.53 10.34 34.83
C LYS A 314 -54.04 9.28 35.83
N GLY A 315 -52.84 9.49 36.39
CA GLY A 315 -52.37 8.77 37.58
C GLY A 315 -50.92 9.09 37.98
N MET A 316 -50.79 9.74 39.16
CA MET A 316 -49.59 9.91 40.00
C MET A 316 -48.60 11.04 39.65
N ALA A 317 -48.75 12.11 40.43
CA ALA A 317 -47.77 13.16 40.68
C ALA A 317 -46.69 12.69 41.67
N ASP A 318 -45.62 13.48 41.72
CA ASP A 318 -44.59 13.60 42.76
C ASP A 318 -43.51 12.50 42.85
N ARG A 319 -42.37 12.76 42.17
CA ARG A 319 -41.02 12.50 42.70
C ARG A 319 -39.96 13.33 41.96
N GLN A 320 -39.06 13.94 42.73
CA GLN A 320 -37.86 14.66 42.30
C GLN A 320 -37.01 13.84 41.32
N PRO A 321 -36.29 14.48 40.37
CA PRO A 321 -35.29 13.80 39.56
C PRO A 321 -34.01 13.60 40.39
N ASP A 322 -33.97 12.52 41.17
CA ASP A 322 -32.70 12.00 41.69
C ASP A 322 -31.97 11.28 40.55
N GLY A 323 -30.68 11.59 40.43
CA GLY A 323 -29.80 11.25 39.32
C GLY A 323 -29.87 9.78 38.90
N ALA A 324 -30.37 9.54 37.69
CA ALA A 324 -30.12 8.31 36.96
C ALA A 324 -28.74 8.42 36.33
N ALA A 325 -27.78 7.71 36.92
CA ALA A 325 -26.50 7.42 36.29
C ALA A 325 -26.75 6.89 34.87
N HIS A 326 -26.24 7.60 33.86
CA HIS A 326 -26.06 7.03 32.54
C HIS A 326 -25.17 5.80 32.72
N GLY A 327 -25.77 4.62 32.54
CA GLY A 327 -25.04 3.36 32.58
C GLY A 327 -23.88 3.44 31.59
N ALA A 328 -22.67 3.44 32.13
CA ALA A 328 -21.45 3.36 31.35
C ALA A 328 -21.55 2.12 30.45
N MET A 329 -21.66 2.34 29.14
CA MET A 329 -21.41 1.31 28.15
C MET A 329 -19.95 0.89 28.35
N SER A 330 -19.74 -0.36 28.76
CA SER A 330 -18.40 -0.95 28.85
C SER A 330 -17.75 -0.88 27.47
N HIS A 331 -16.82 0.05 27.28
CA HIS A 331 -15.93 0.08 26.12
C HIS A 331 -14.95 -1.09 26.25
N ASN A 332 -15.40 -2.28 25.88
CA ASN A 332 -14.47 -3.36 25.62
C ASN A 332 -13.62 -2.96 24.40
N PRO A 333 -12.29 -3.15 24.44
CA PRO A 333 -11.45 -2.89 23.27
C PRO A 333 -12.01 -3.64 22.07
N MET A 334 -12.28 -2.90 20.99
CA MET A 334 -12.78 -3.48 19.74
C MET A 334 -11.77 -4.50 19.26
N ASP A 335 -12.23 -5.75 19.17
CA ASP A 335 -11.48 -6.86 18.62
C ASP A 335 -11.39 -6.71 17.10
N LEU A 336 -10.38 -5.99 16.62
CA LEU A 336 -10.25 -5.64 15.21
C LEU A 336 -9.83 -6.84 14.35
N PRO A 337 -10.45 -7.01 13.17
CA PRO A 337 -10.01 -7.99 12.18
C PRO A 337 -8.53 -7.81 11.83
N GLY A 338 -7.77 -8.92 11.79
CA GLY A 338 -6.37 -8.91 11.36
C GLY A 338 -5.32 -8.59 12.44
N LEU A 339 -5.72 -8.22 13.65
CA LEU A 339 -4.80 -8.12 14.81
C LEU A 339 -4.45 -9.50 15.39
N HIS A 340 -5.39 -10.45 15.35
CA HIS A 340 -5.16 -11.82 15.78
C HIS A 340 -3.97 -12.42 15.02
N ASN A 341 -2.96 -12.87 15.76
CA ASN A 341 -1.70 -13.47 15.29
C ASN A 341 -0.62 -12.52 14.76
N ARG A 342 -0.78 -11.20 14.81
CA ARG A 342 0.33 -10.28 14.54
C ARG A 342 1.01 -9.92 15.87
N ASN A 343 2.12 -10.58 16.20
CA ASN A 343 2.93 -10.23 17.38
C ASN A 343 3.78 -8.98 17.06
N LEU A 344 3.11 -7.85 16.81
CA LEU A 344 3.76 -6.61 16.41
C LEU A 344 4.32 -5.92 17.63
N LYS A 345 5.65 -5.74 17.66
CA LYS A 345 6.24 -4.76 18.56
C LYS A 345 5.90 -3.39 18.01
N THR A 346 5.16 -2.60 18.77
CA THR A 346 4.89 -1.20 18.44
C THR A 346 5.97 -0.30 19.06
N LEU A 347 6.35 0.72 18.31
CA LEU A 347 7.14 1.84 18.79
C LEU A 347 6.24 3.06 18.82
N LYS A 348 6.29 3.80 19.93
CA LYS A 348 5.64 5.10 20.01
C LYS A 348 6.46 6.12 19.24
N ILE A 349 5.79 6.97 18.48
CA ILE A 349 6.37 8.15 17.87
C ILE A 349 6.24 9.29 18.88
N ASP A 350 7.38 9.81 19.32
CA ASP A 350 7.42 10.85 20.36
C ASP A 350 7.58 12.27 19.79
N TRP A 351 7.73 12.40 18.47
CA TRP A 351 7.99 13.68 17.83
C TRP A 351 7.28 13.80 16.48
N HIS A 352 6.71 14.98 16.24
CA HIS A 352 6.23 15.43 14.93
C HIS A 352 6.64 16.90 14.75
N PRO A 353 7.22 17.30 13.61
CA PRO A 353 7.55 18.68 13.33
C PRO A 353 6.29 19.55 13.21
N LYS A 354 6.43 20.85 13.57
CA LYS A 354 5.30 21.80 13.54
C LYS A 354 4.67 21.95 12.16
N THR A 355 5.45 21.74 11.11
CA THR A 355 5.03 21.80 9.70
C THR A 355 3.97 20.75 9.35
N GLU A 356 3.87 19.67 10.12
CA GLU A 356 2.86 18.61 9.93
C GLU A 356 1.47 18.96 10.48
N HIS A 357 1.32 20.15 11.05
CA HIS A 357 0.04 20.63 11.56
C HIS A 357 -0.69 21.53 10.56
N GLY A 358 -0.18 21.61 9.32
CA GLY A 358 -0.80 22.33 8.22
C GLY A 358 -1.75 21.46 7.39
N VAL A 359 -2.47 22.12 6.47
CA VAL A 359 -3.47 21.50 5.58
C VAL A 359 -2.89 20.52 4.55
N GLY A 360 -1.56 20.39 4.47
CA GLY A 360 -0.89 19.46 3.57
C GLY A 360 -0.68 18.06 4.14
N VAL A 361 -1.11 17.83 5.39
CA VAL A 361 -0.93 16.58 6.12
C VAL A 361 -2.26 16.17 6.74
N ASP A 362 -2.81 15.05 6.27
CA ASP A 362 -4.11 14.56 6.76
C ASP A 362 -3.98 13.81 8.08
N MET A 363 -2.89 13.06 8.23
CA MET A 363 -2.69 12.12 9.33
C MET A 363 -1.24 12.15 9.81
N ARG A 364 -1.04 11.69 11.05
CA ARG A 364 0.25 11.60 11.75
C ARG A 364 0.25 10.30 12.54
N ALA A 365 1.23 9.43 12.32
CA ALA A 365 1.30 8.16 13.01
C ALA A 365 1.74 8.38 14.47
N GLN A 366 0.94 7.93 15.43
CA GLN A 366 1.33 7.99 16.85
C GLN A 366 2.15 6.77 17.29
N GLN A 367 2.03 5.68 16.54
CA GLN A 367 2.74 4.43 16.76
C GLN A 367 3.05 3.77 15.42
N VAL A 368 4.19 3.09 15.33
CA VAL A 368 4.58 2.26 14.19
C VAL A 368 4.82 0.83 14.63
N SER A 369 4.53 -0.13 13.77
CA SER A 369 4.81 -1.54 14.04
C SER A 369 6.14 -1.97 13.42
N MET A 370 6.95 -2.70 14.17
CA MET A 370 8.06 -3.47 13.62
C MET A 370 7.53 -4.80 13.10
N SER A 371 7.42 -4.92 11.78
CA SER A 371 6.80 -6.06 11.10
C SER A 371 7.79 -6.87 10.24
N LEU A 372 9.08 -6.92 10.61
CA LEU A 372 10.10 -7.61 9.81
C LEU A 372 9.81 -9.10 9.58
N SER A 373 9.12 -9.76 10.51
CA SER A 373 8.72 -11.17 10.41
C SER A 373 7.29 -11.37 9.89
N ASP A 374 6.64 -10.31 9.40
CA ASP A 374 5.33 -10.40 8.78
C ASP A 374 5.51 -10.57 7.26
N PRO A 375 4.99 -11.66 6.65
CA PRO A 375 5.05 -11.83 5.21
C PRO A 375 4.12 -10.87 4.43
N GLY A 376 3.23 -10.16 5.13
CA GLY A 376 2.33 -9.16 4.54
C GLY A 376 0.98 -9.71 4.07
N ALA A 377 0.11 -8.79 3.65
CA ALA A 377 -1.26 -9.12 3.22
C ALA A 377 -1.28 -10.15 2.08
N GLY A 378 -2.16 -11.15 2.17
CA GLY A 378 -2.29 -12.22 1.18
C GLY A 378 -1.33 -13.40 1.35
N LEU A 379 -0.29 -13.25 2.17
CA LEU A 379 0.73 -14.29 2.39
C LEU A 379 0.67 -14.92 3.79
N ARG A 380 -0.06 -14.31 4.71
CA ARG A 380 -0.29 -14.85 6.06
C ARG A 380 -1.14 -16.11 6.01
N ASN A 381 -0.70 -17.15 6.72
CA ASN A 381 -1.44 -18.42 6.91
C ASN A 381 -1.86 -19.11 5.60
N ASN A 382 -1.12 -18.92 4.50
CA ASN A 382 -1.42 -19.50 3.19
C ASN A 382 -0.92 -20.95 3.02
N GLY A 383 -0.36 -21.55 4.08
CA GLY A 383 0.18 -22.91 4.09
C GLY A 383 1.58 -23.05 3.46
N ARG A 384 2.21 -21.95 3.04
CA ARG A 384 3.53 -21.92 2.42
C ARG A 384 4.55 -21.27 3.35
N LYS A 385 5.83 -21.63 3.23
CA LYS A 385 6.91 -20.91 3.90
C LYS A 385 7.27 -19.68 3.08
N VAL A 386 6.92 -18.50 3.58
CA VAL A 386 7.13 -17.22 2.88
C VAL A 386 8.37 -16.53 3.44
N LEU A 387 9.21 -15.99 2.56
CA LEU A 387 10.35 -15.15 2.96
C LEU A 387 9.87 -13.87 3.67
N THR A 388 10.50 -13.54 4.79
CA THR A 388 10.30 -12.25 5.48
C THR A 388 11.63 -11.51 5.59
N TYR A 389 11.60 -10.17 5.71
CA TYR A 389 12.84 -9.41 5.90
C TYR A 389 13.62 -9.84 7.16
N GLY A 390 12.94 -10.32 8.19
CA GLY A 390 13.58 -10.84 9.41
C GLY A 390 14.40 -12.12 9.20
N ASP A 391 14.18 -12.83 8.08
CA ASP A 391 14.98 -14.00 7.70
C ASP A 391 16.32 -13.61 7.05
N LEU A 392 16.39 -12.41 6.45
CA LEU A 392 17.55 -11.94 5.70
C LEU A 392 18.64 -11.44 6.64
N ARG A 393 19.82 -12.08 6.56
CA ARG A 393 21.00 -11.71 7.36
C ARG A 393 22.24 -11.80 6.48
N GLY A 394 22.99 -10.70 6.41
CA GLY A 394 24.25 -10.67 5.66
C GLY A 394 25.28 -11.63 6.24
N ILE A 395 26.05 -12.30 5.38
CA ILE A 395 27.06 -13.30 5.79
C ILE A 395 28.28 -12.63 6.44
N ASP A 396 28.62 -11.42 5.99
CA ASP A 396 29.81 -10.67 6.45
C ASP A 396 29.52 -9.74 7.63
N GLY A 397 28.32 -9.84 8.22
CA GLY A 397 27.86 -8.94 9.27
C GLY A 397 27.41 -7.58 8.71
N PRO A 398 27.42 -6.51 9.53
CA PRO A 398 26.94 -5.20 9.11
C PRO A 398 27.87 -4.55 8.08
N ILE A 399 27.28 -3.87 7.10
CA ILE A 399 28.01 -3.13 6.04
C ILE A 399 29.00 -2.11 6.63
N SER A 400 28.63 -1.49 7.75
CA SER A 400 29.51 -0.59 8.52
C SER A 400 29.67 -1.13 9.94
N PRO A 401 30.91 -1.32 10.43
CA PRO A 401 31.17 -1.65 11.84
C PRO A 401 31.02 -0.42 12.75
N GLN A 402 30.94 0.78 12.19
CA GLN A 402 30.75 2.02 12.94
C GLN A 402 29.27 2.24 13.20
N GLU A 403 28.92 2.55 14.44
CA GLU A 403 27.60 3.09 14.76
C GLU A 403 27.36 4.39 13.97
N PRO A 404 26.11 4.65 13.55
CA PRO A 404 25.78 5.88 12.84
C PRO A 404 26.18 7.11 13.66
N ALA A 405 26.82 8.08 13.02
CA ALA A 405 27.20 9.35 13.63
C ALA A 405 25.98 10.15 14.10
N ARG A 406 24.86 10.02 13.39
CA ARG A 406 23.54 10.55 13.77
C ARG A 406 22.39 9.81 13.06
N GLY A 407 21.21 9.95 13.64
CA GLY A 407 19.94 9.61 13.01
C GLY A 407 19.30 10.81 12.32
N ILE A 408 18.61 10.56 11.21
CA ILE A 408 17.74 11.51 10.52
C ILE A 408 16.37 10.85 10.42
N GLU A 409 15.40 11.39 11.14
CA GLU A 409 14.01 10.95 11.08
C GLU A 409 13.25 11.77 10.04
N LEU A 410 12.55 11.08 9.15
CA LEU A 410 11.80 11.64 8.05
C LEU A 410 10.40 11.03 8.05
N HIS A 411 9.40 11.89 8.20
CA HIS A 411 8.00 11.53 8.13
C HIS A 411 7.51 11.68 6.69
N LEU A 412 7.07 10.60 6.07
CA LEU A 412 6.36 10.59 4.81
C LEU A 412 4.95 11.11 5.06
N THR A 413 4.71 12.34 4.64
CA THR A 413 3.49 13.08 4.93
C THR A 413 2.72 13.36 3.64
N GLY A 414 1.40 13.41 3.75
CA GLY A 414 0.58 13.75 2.60
C GLY A 414 -0.85 14.12 2.95
N ASN A 415 -1.51 14.70 1.96
CA ASN A 415 -2.93 14.93 1.93
C ASN A 415 -3.49 14.24 0.68
N MET A 416 -4.34 13.24 0.90
CA MET A 416 -4.85 12.36 -0.16
C MET A 416 -5.90 13.08 -1.00
N ASP A 417 -6.76 13.89 -0.36
CA ASP A 417 -7.82 14.65 -1.02
C ASP A 417 -7.28 15.69 -2.02
N ARG A 418 -6.11 16.27 -1.74
CA ARG A 418 -5.46 17.33 -2.53
C ARG A 418 -4.22 16.85 -3.27
N TYR A 419 -3.86 15.59 -3.10
CA TYR A 419 -2.67 14.97 -3.69
C TYR A 419 -1.38 15.78 -3.40
N ILE A 420 -1.20 16.17 -2.14
CA ILE A 420 -0.02 16.88 -1.65
C ILE A 420 0.87 15.85 -0.96
N TRP A 421 2.15 15.81 -1.33
CA TRP A 421 3.12 14.88 -0.78
C TRP A 421 4.37 15.63 -0.32
N GLY A 422 4.97 15.16 0.76
CA GLY A 422 6.15 15.80 1.33
C GLY A 422 6.83 14.97 2.41
N PHE A 423 7.97 15.48 2.86
CA PHE A 423 8.66 14.98 4.04
C PHE A 423 8.49 15.98 5.18
N ASN A 424 8.15 15.52 6.38
CA ASN A 424 8.02 16.36 7.56
C ASN A 424 7.00 17.51 7.37
N GLY A 425 5.95 17.30 6.58
CA GLY A 425 4.97 18.33 6.20
C GLY A 425 5.49 19.39 5.23
N VAL A 426 6.65 19.17 4.61
CA VAL A 426 7.28 20.10 3.64
C VAL A 426 7.27 19.49 2.24
N SER A 427 6.74 20.25 1.27
CA SER A 427 6.67 19.81 -0.13
C SER A 427 8.06 19.71 -0.75
N TYR A 428 8.22 18.86 -1.78
CA TYR A 428 9.49 18.74 -2.51
C TYR A 428 10.02 20.08 -3.03
N ARG A 429 9.14 20.98 -3.49
CA ARG A 429 9.50 22.30 -4.01
C ARG A 429 10.16 23.19 -2.95
N ASP A 430 9.74 23.05 -1.70
CA ASP A 430 10.14 23.92 -0.60
C ASP A 430 11.19 23.24 0.32
N ALA A 431 11.48 21.96 0.08
CA ALA A 431 12.41 21.18 0.88
C ALA A 431 13.86 21.61 0.64
N ALA A 432 14.60 21.82 1.73
CA ALA A 432 16.04 21.95 1.68
C ALA A 432 16.69 20.57 1.48
N PRO A 433 17.85 20.49 0.78
CA PRO A 433 18.60 19.25 0.69
C PRO A 433 19.03 18.75 2.08
N ILE A 434 19.09 17.42 2.24
CA ILE A 434 19.71 16.81 3.41
C ILE A 434 21.23 16.90 3.24
N GLU A 435 21.87 17.75 4.04
CA GLU A 435 23.32 17.88 4.03
C GLU A 435 23.99 16.69 4.74
N LEU A 436 24.92 16.04 4.04
CA LEU A 436 25.73 14.94 4.54
C LEU A 436 27.21 15.29 4.41
N LYS A 437 28.02 14.88 5.40
CA LYS A 437 29.48 15.02 5.30
C LYS A 437 30.06 13.80 4.58
N TYR A 438 31.08 14.04 3.76
CA TYR A 438 31.79 12.94 3.10
C TYR A 438 32.38 11.96 4.13
N GLY A 439 32.06 10.68 3.98
CA GLY A 439 32.47 9.61 4.91
C GLY A 439 31.61 9.49 6.17
N GLU A 440 30.52 10.27 6.31
CA GLU A 440 29.59 10.17 7.44
C GLU A 440 28.68 8.95 7.29
N THR A 441 28.64 8.09 8.32
CA THR A 441 27.61 7.05 8.45
C THR A 441 26.38 7.65 9.11
N VAL A 442 25.25 7.71 8.39
CA VAL A 442 23.97 8.20 8.92
C VAL A 442 22.92 7.09 8.92
N ARG A 443 22.02 7.12 9.90
CA ARG A 443 20.81 6.28 9.90
C ARG A 443 19.63 7.14 9.47
N ILE A 444 18.98 6.78 8.37
CA ILE A 444 17.72 7.40 7.97
C ILE A 444 16.59 6.51 8.48
N VAL A 445 15.66 7.11 9.22
CA VAL A 445 14.42 6.46 9.69
C VAL A 445 13.27 7.09 8.94
N LEU A 446 12.58 6.29 8.13
CA LEU A 446 11.38 6.70 7.40
C LEU A 446 10.15 6.24 8.17
N ILE A 447 9.28 7.17 8.52
CA ILE A 447 8.00 6.93 9.18
C ILE A 447 6.90 7.24 8.17
N ASN A 448 5.99 6.30 7.91
CA ASN A 448 4.83 6.59 7.08
C ASN A 448 3.69 7.16 7.93
N ASP A 449 3.41 8.45 7.77
CA ASP A 449 2.30 9.15 8.46
C ASP A 449 1.01 9.12 7.64
N THR A 450 1.05 8.64 6.40
CA THR A 450 -0.13 8.54 5.55
C THR A 450 -0.92 7.27 5.85
N MET A 451 -2.25 7.41 5.82
CA MET A 451 -3.13 6.25 5.65
C MET A 451 -3.29 6.08 4.15
N MET A 452 -2.71 4.99 3.61
CA MET A 452 -2.79 4.70 2.17
C MET A 452 -4.24 4.64 1.70
#